data_AF-A0A1V4VI17-F1
#
_entry.id   AF-A0A1V4VI17-F1
#
_cell.length_a   1.000
_cell.length_b   1.000
_cell.length_c   1.000
_cell.angle_alpha   90.00
_cell.angle_beta   90.00
_cell.angle_gamma   90.00
#
_symmetry.space_group_name_H-M   'P 1'
#
loop_
_entity.id
_entity.type
_entity.pdbx_description
1 polymer ?
#
loop_
_entity_poly.entity_id
_entity_poly.type
_entity_poly.pdbx_seq_one_letter_code
_entity_poly.pdbx_strand_id
1 'polypeptide(L)'
;MFSFLLLLLGHIFADFFLQLTRLGAYKRKKILALTAHALIWALILSLALIITGSFSPWKLYFLFFTHFAIDWLKIRLFKATFPILNPVNVLDQLLHLATILVVLAHA
;
A
#
# COMPACT_ATOMS: atom_id res chain seq x y z
N MET A 1 6.46 -16.47 -9.73
CA MET A 1 5.04 -16.75 -9.41
C MET A 1 4.78 -16.74 -7.90
N PHE A 2 5.53 -17.49 -7.09
CA PHE A 2 5.41 -17.48 -5.62
C PHE A 2 5.57 -16.08 -4.98
N SER A 3 6.61 -15.32 -5.35
CA SER A 3 6.86 -13.98 -4.79
C SER A 3 5.74 -12.98 -5.08
N PHE A 4 5.14 -13.05 -6.27
CA PHE A 4 4.00 -12.20 -6.65
C PHE A 4 2.77 -12.49 -5.78
N LEU A 5 2.43 -13.77 -5.61
CA LEU A 5 1.30 -14.17 -4.76
C LEU A 5 1.51 -13.72 -3.31
N LEU A 6 2.72 -13.87 -2.78
CA LEU A 6 3.02 -13.47 -1.40
C LEU A 6 2.89 -11.95 -1.21
N LEU A 7 3.38 -11.15 -2.15
CA LEU A 7 3.22 -9.69 -2.14
C LEU A 7 1.76 -9.28 -2.32
N LEU A 8 1.01 -9.94 -3.20
CA LEU A 8 -0.41 -9.65 -3.40
C LEU A 8 -1.21 -9.92 -2.13
N LEU A 9 -0.97 -11.05 -1.47
CA LEU A 9 -1.60 -11.39 -0.18
C LEU A 9 -1.18 -10.40 0.90
N GLY A 10 0.11 -10.04 0.97
CA GLY A 10 0.61 -9.03 1.89
C GLY A 10 -0.04 -7.66 1.68
N HIS A 11 -0.28 -7.28 0.41
CA HIS A 11 -0.96 -6.03 0.06
C HIS A 11 -2.44 -6.06 0.44
N ILE A 12 -3.17 -7.13 0.13
CA ILE A 12 -4.58 -7.27 0.53
C ILE A 12 -4.68 -7.26 2.06
N PHE A 13 -3.82 -8.01 2.75
CA PHE A 13 -3.80 -8.04 4.21
C PHE A 13 -3.50 -6.66 4.80
N ALA A 14 -2.43 -6.03 4.35
CA ALA A 14 -1.97 -4.76 4.91
C ALA A 14 -2.86 -3.59 4.52
N ASP A 15 -3.27 -3.43 3.26
CA ASP A 15 -4.05 -2.27 2.87
C ASP A 15 -5.53 -2.44 3.24
N PHE A 16 -6.18 -3.51 2.78
CA PHE A 16 -7.62 -3.68 2.95
C PHE A 16 -8.01 -3.80 4.43
N PHE A 17 -7.33 -4.65 5.21
CA PHE A 17 -7.69 -4.79 6.63
C PHE A 17 -7.29 -3.56 7.45
N LEU A 18 -6.12 -2.93 7.21
CA LEU A 18 -5.77 -1.70 7.93
C LEU A 18 -6.72 -0.56 7.60
N GLN A 19 -7.23 -0.49 6.36
CA GLN A 19 -8.25 0.49 5.98
C GLN A 19 -9.55 0.35 6.78
N LEU A 20 -9.94 -0.88 7.18
CA LEU A 20 -11.12 -1.14 8.01
C LEU A 20 -10.92 -0.74 9.49
N THR A 21 -9.68 -0.49 9.91
CA THR A 21 -9.39 -0.13 11.31
C THR A 21 -9.58 1.37 11.58
N ARG A 22 -9.47 1.75 12.87
CA ARG A 22 -9.39 3.15 13.28
C ARG A 22 -8.24 3.90 12.60
N LEU A 23 -7.13 3.23 12.26
CA LEU A 23 -6.01 3.86 11.55
C LEU A 23 -6.43 4.36 10.16
N GLY A 24 -7.22 3.57 9.42
CA GLY A 24 -7.82 3.96 8.15
C GLY A 24 -8.78 5.15 8.25
N ALA A 25 -9.51 5.27 9.36
CA ALA A 25 -10.34 6.47 9.61
C ALA A 25 -9.49 7.70 9.97
N TYR A 26 -8.41 7.51 10.75
CA TYR A 26 -7.55 8.60 11.22
C TYR A 26 -6.56 9.11 10.17
N LYS A 27 -6.15 8.31 9.18
CA LYS A 27 -5.23 8.76 8.12
C LYS A 27 -5.74 9.97 7.33
N ARG A 28 -7.07 10.13 7.24
CA ARG A 28 -7.71 11.31 6.63
C ARG A 28 -7.63 12.58 7.48
N LYS A 29 -7.37 12.46 8.79
CA LYS A 29 -7.39 13.56 9.76
C LYS A 29 -6.00 13.95 10.25
N LYS A 30 -5.05 13.01 10.29
CA LYS A 30 -3.70 13.23 10.85
C LYS A 30 -2.65 12.66 9.91
N ILE A 31 -1.67 13.50 9.54
CA ILE A 31 -0.57 13.07 8.67
C ILE A 31 0.24 11.93 9.28
N LEU A 32 0.45 11.95 10.61
CA LEU A 32 1.13 10.87 11.32
C LEU A 32 0.40 9.53 11.21
N ALA A 33 -0.94 9.53 11.18
CA ALA A 33 -1.72 8.31 10.97
C ALA A 33 -1.58 7.79 9.54
N LEU A 34 -1.48 8.68 8.55
CA LEU A 34 -1.16 8.30 7.17
C LEU A 34 0.26 7.75 7.04
N THR A 35 1.24 8.39 7.67
CA THR A 35 2.63 7.92 7.72
C THR A 35 2.70 6.52 8.35
N ALA A 36 2.02 6.30 9.48
CA ALA A 36 1.98 5.00 10.14
C ALA A 36 1.31 3.93 9.26
N HIS A 37 0.18 4.27 8.61
CA HIS A 37 -0.49 3.37 7.66
C HIS A 37 0.45 2.94 6.53
N ALA A 38 1.08 3.90 5.86
CA ALA A 38 2.02 3.64 4.77
C ALA A 38 3.25 2.83 5.22
N LEU A 39 3.78 3.13 6.42
CA LEU A 39 4.94 2.42 6.96
C LEU A 39 4.61 0.97 7.29
N ILE A 40 3.48 0.70 7.96
CA ILE A 40 3.07 -0.68 8.27
C ILE A 40 2.88 -1.47 6.98
N TRP A 41 2.24 -0.87 5.97
CA TRP A 41 2.07 -1.49 4.65
C TRP A 41 3.41 -1.84 3.99
N ALA A 42 4.33 -0.88 3.95
CA ALA A 42 5.65 -1.08 3.35
C ALA A 42 6.49 -2.12 4.10
N LEU A 43 6.37 -2.19 5.43
CA LEU A 43 7.06 -3.19 6.25
C LEU A 43 6.51 -4.60 6.01
N ILE A 44 5.19 -4.77 5.89
CA ILE A 44 4.57 -6.07 5.59
C ILE A 44 5.03 -6.59 4.23
N LEU A 45 5.05 -5.74 3.20
CA LEU A 45 5.57 -6.14 1.88
C LEU A 45 7.08 -6.37 1.87
N SER A 46 7.84 -5.58 2.64
CA SER A 46 9.27 -5.80 2.79
C SER A 46 9.57 -7.14 3.46
N LEU A 47 8.75 -7.57 4.43
CA LEU A 47 8.86 -8.90 5.01
C LEU A 47 8.62 -9.99 3.96
N ALA A 48 7.61 -9.83 3.08
CA ALA A 48 7.40 -10.74 1.96
C ALA A 48 8.63 -10.78 1.01
N LEU A 49 9.24 -9.63 0.70
CA LEU A 49 10.46 -9.57 -0.11
C LEU A 49 11.66 -10.26 0.56
N ILE A 50 11.78 -10.15 1.89
CA ILE A 50 12.84 -10.82 2.66
C ILE A 50 12.65 -12.34 2.59
N ILE A 51 11.41 -12.83 2.79
CA ILE A 51 11.08 -14.25 2.71
C ILE A 51 11.40 -14.82 1.32
N THR A 52 11.22 -14.03 0.25
CA THR A 52 11.49 -14.47 -1.12
C THR A 52 12.94 -14.20 -1.57
N GLY A 53 13.79 -13.65 -0.72
CA GLY A 53 15.18 -13.32 -1.04
C GLY A 53 15.36 -12.16 -2.05
N SER A 54 14.32 -11.35 -2.27
CA SER A 54 14.31 -10.26 -3.25
C SER A 54 14.36 -8.87 -2.60
N PHE A 55 14.72 -8.79 -1.31
CA PHE A 55 14.72 -7.54 -0.57
C PHE A 55 15.94 -6.66 -0.90
N SER A 56 15.70 -5.35 -0.99
CA SER A 56 16.75 -4.33 -1.02
C SER A 56 16.23 -3.07 -0.32
N PRO A 57 17.06 -2.29 0.41
CA PRO A 57 16.60 -1.12 1.16
C PRO A 57 15.81 -0.10 0.33
N TRP A 58 16.18 0.10 -0.94
CA TRP A 58 15.46 1.03 -1.82
C TRP A 58 14.00 0.61 -2.05
N LYS A 59 13.68 -0.70 -2.02
CA LYS A 59 12.32 -1.22 -2.20
C LYS A 59 11.42 -0.83 -1.02
N LEU A 60 11.95 -0.82 0.21
CA LEU A 60 11.21 -0.35 1.39
C LEU A 60 10.85 1.14 1.24
N TYR A 61 11.83 1.98 0.90
CA TYR A 61 11.59 3.41 0.72
C TYR A 61 10.62 3.67 -0.44
N PHE A 62 10.79 2.97 -1.56
CA PHE A 62 9.89 3.07 -2.71
C PHE A 62 8.45 2.69 -2.34
N LEU A 63 8.24 1.54 -1.70
CA LEU A 63 6.92 1.09 -1.26
C LEU A 63 6.28 2.10 -0.29
N PHE A 64 7.05 2.60 0.68
CA PHE A 64 6.56 3.58 1.64
C PHE A 64 6.15 4.89 0.97
N PHE A 65 7.03 5.51 0.18
CA PHE A 65 6.75 6.83 -0.41
C PHE A 65 5.65 6.76 -1.47
N THR A 66 5.59 5.70 -2.27
CA THR A 66 4.53 5.53 -3.27
C THR A 66 3.18 5.28 -2.62
N HIS A 67 3.10 4.37 -1.63
CA HIS A 67 1.86 4.14 -0.87
C HIS A 67 1.37 5.41 -0.19
N PHE A 68 2.27 6.12 0.49
CA PHE A 68 1.96 7.40 1.13
C PHE A 68 1.42 8.42 0.11
N ALA A 69 2.07 8.56 -1.05
CA ALA A 69 1.66 9.51 -2.08
C ALA A 69 0.30 9.17 -2.68
N ILE A 70 0.04 7.90 -2.99
CA ILE A 70 -1.25 7.42 -3.52
C ILE A 70 -2.36 7.75 -2.52
N ASP A 71 -2.21 7.35 -1.26
CA ASP A 71 -3.21 7.63 -0.23
C ASP A 71 -3.37 9.14 0.03
N TRP A 72 -2.26 9.90 0.08
CA TRP A 72 -2.30 11.34 0.31
C TRP A 72 -3.07 12.07 -0.79
N LEU A 73 -2.79 11.75 -2.07
CA LEU A 73 -3.50 12.29 -3.22
C LEU A 73 -4.97 11.88 -3.17
N LYS A 74 -5.27 10.61 -2.92
CA LYS A 74 -6.65 10.11 -2.82
C LYS A 74 -7.45 10.87 -1.77
N ILE A 75 -6.86 11.10 -0.59
CA ILE A 75 -7.51 11.79 0.51
C ILE A 75 -7.77 13.27 0.20
N ARG A 76 -6.84 13.95 -0.51
CA ARG A 76 -6.98 15.37 -0.87
C ARG A 76 -7.92 15.61 -2.03
N LEU A 77 -7.96 14.70 -3.00
CA LEU A 77 -8.73 14.87 -4.23
C LEU A 77 -10.15 14.30 -4.13
N PHE A 78 -10.40 13.35 -3.22
CA PHE A 78 -11.61 12.55 -3.24
C PHE A 78 -12.25 12.36 -1.84
N LYS A 79 -13.58 12.41 -1.80
CA LYS A 79 -14.40 12.17 -0.60
C LYS A 79 -14.29 10.71 -0.12
N ALA A 80 -14.64 10.46 1.14
CA ALA A 80 -14.51 9.12 1.75
C ALA A 80 -15.67 8.17 1.43
N THR A 81 -16.82 8.69 1.01
CA THR A 81 -18.11 7.97 0.92
C THR A 81 -18.34 7.27 -0.42
N PHE A 82 -17.28 6.89 -1.13
CA PHE A 82 -17.43 6.20 -2.41
C PHE A 82 -17.78 4.71 -2.22
N PRO A 83 -18.64 4.14 -3.08
CA PRO A 83 -18.83 2.70 -3.16
C PRO A 83 -17.49 1.97 -3.39
N ILE A 84 -17.40 0.71 -2.97
CA ILE A 84 -16.16 -0.10 -3.11
C ILE A 84 -15.66 -0.12 -4.55
N LEU A 85 -16.55 -0.34 -5.53
CA LEU A 85 -16.22 -0.42 -6.96
C LEU A 85 -16.19 0.95 -7.67
N ASN A 86 -16.09 2.05 -6.91
CA ASN A 86 -15.91 3.36 -7.53
C ASN A 86 -14.57 3.42 -8.30
N PRO A 87 -14.52 4.08 -9.48
CA PRO A 87 -13.29 4.18 -10.28
C PRO A 87 -12.08 4.69 -9.50
N VAL A 88 -12.26 5.58 -8.51
CA VAL A 88 -11.18 6.08 -7.65
C VAL A 88 -10.58 4.96 -6.81
N ASN A 89 -11.41 4.08 -6.25
CA ASN A 89 -10.96 2.93 -5.47
C ASN A 89 -10.32 1.86 -6.36
N VAL A 90 -10.82 1.67 -7.59
CA VAL A 90 -10.18 0.77 -8.55
C VAL A 90 -8.80 1.29 -8.95
N LEU A 91 -8.71 2.58 -9.32
CA LEU A 91 -7.45 3.22 -9.69
C LEU A 91 -6.43 3.18 -8.54
N ASP A 92 -6.88 3.44 -7.32
CA ASP A 92 -6.08 3.29 -6.10
C ASP A 92 -5.45 1.89 -6.01
N GLN A 93 -6.24 0.83 -6.10
CA GLN A 93 -5.71 -0.54 -6.04
C GLN A 93 -4.79 -0.87 -7.23
N LEU A 94 -5.08 -0.35 -8.43
CA LEU A 94 -4.20 -0.51 -9.60
C LEU A 94 -2.84 0.18 -9.41
N LEU A 95 -2.80 1.35 -8.78
CA LEU A 95 -1.55 2.05 -8.47
C LEU A 95 -0.71 1.27 -7.45
N HIS A 96 -1.34 0.67 -6.43
CA HIS A 96 -0.63 -0.22 -5.50
C HIS A 96 -0.13 -1.49 -6.19
N LEU A 97 -0.91 -2.07 -7.09
CA LEU A 97 -0.45 -3.22 -7.86
C LEU A 97 0.75 -2.86 -8.75
N ALA A 98 0.75 -1.67 -9.36
CA ALA A 98 1.87 -1.18 -10.16
C ALA A 98 3.16 -1.06 -9.32
N THR A 99 3.09 -0.58 -8.07
CA THR A 99 4.28 -0.47 -7.21
C THR A 99 4.83 -1.85 -6.83
N ILE A 100 3.96 -2.84 -6.58
CA ILE A 100 4.35 -4.25 -6.36
C ILE A 100 5.06 -4.81 -7.60
N LEU A 101 4.54 -4.54 -8.80
CA LEU A 101 5.17 -5.00 -10.04
C LEU A 101 6.55 -4.38 -10.26
N VAL A 102 6.74 -3.09 -9.93
CA VAL A 102 8.04 -2.43 -10.02
C VAL A 102 9.07 -3.10 -9.11
N VAL A 103 8.74 -3.38 -7.84
CA VAL A 103 9.71 -4.01 -6.91
C VAL A 103 10.02 -5.46 -7.27
N LEU A 104 9.12 -6.14 -7.97
CA LEU A 104 9.31 -7.49 -8.51
C LEU A 104 10.12 -7.53 -9.81
N ALA A 105 9.94 -6.54 -10.69
CA ALA A 105 10.69 -6.46 -11.94
C ALA A 105 12.20 -6.21 -11.70
N HIS A 106 12.54 -5.61 -10.56
CA HIS A 106 13.91 -5.38 -10.10
C HIS A 106 14.28 -6.32 -8.93
N ALA A 107 13.84 -7.58 -9.01
CA ALA A 107 14.12 -8.64 -8.03
C ALA A 107 15.62 -8.90 -7.85
#